data_AF-A0A4Z0R637-F1
#
_entry.id   AF-A0A4Z0R637-F1
#
_cell.length_a   1.000
_cell.length_b   1.000
_cell.length_c   1.000
_cell.angle_alpha   90.00
_cell.angle_beta   90.00
_cell.angle_gamma   90.00
#
_symmetry.space_group_name_H-M   'P 1'
#
loop_
_entity.id
_entity.type
_entity.pdbx_description
1 polymer ?
#
loop_
_entity_poly.entity_id
_entity_poly.type
_entity_poly.pdbx_seq_one_letter_code
_entity_poly.pdbx_strand_id
1 'polypeptide(L)' 'MKIQYLVIPVSDQKRQRLTYVCDKLGITIEQFFDTALREGEMEILSNEALKPGGVFWNDDEETFKKDAE' A
#
# COMPACT_ATOMS: atom_id res chain seq x y z
N MET A 1 5.47 6.09 16.98
CA MET A 1 5.02 5.02 16.04
C MET A 1 5.32 3.67 16.66
N LYS A 2 4.35 2.75 16.71
CA LYS A 2 4.64 1.33 16.94
C LYS A 2 5.05 0.72 15.61
N ILE A 3 6.26 0.17 15.53
CA ILE A 3 6.72 -0.55 14.33
C ILE A 3 6.04 -1.92 14.32
N GLN A 4 5.38 -2.25 13.22
CA GLN A 4 4.83 -3.58 12.97
C GLN A 4 5.52 -4.16 11.73
N TYR A 5 5.86 -5.43 11.79
CA TYR A 5 6.54 -6.12 10.70
C TYR A 5 5.53 -6.86 9.82
N LEU A 6 5.62 -6.68 8.51
CA LEU A 6 4.92 -7.52 7.54
C LEU A 6 5.76 -8.78 7.30
N VAL A 7 5.21 -9.95 7.61
CA VAL A 7 5.88 -11.23 7.39
C VAL A 7 5.22 -11.95 6.22
N ILE A 8 5.98 -12.20 5.16
CA ILE A 8 5.49 -12.86 3.96
C ILE A 8 6.18 -14.23 3.85
N PRO A 9 5.44 -15.35 4.00
CA PRO A 9 6.03 -16.67 3.79
C PRO A 9 6.39 -16.85 2.31
N VAL A 10 7.61 -17.28 2.05
CA VAL A 10 8.12 -17.53 0.70
C VAL A 10 8.92 -18.83 0.68
N SER A 11 8.91 -19.53 -0.45
CA SER A 11 9.80 -20.68 -0.66
C SER A 11 11.25 -20.24 -0.83
N ASP A 12 12.20 -21.13 -0.57
CA ASP A 12 13.63 -20.85 -0.73
C ASP A 12 13.97 -20.42 -2.16
N GLN A 13 13.38 -21.08 -3.16
CA GLN A 13 13.57 -20.72 -4.57
C GLN A 13 13.09 -19.30 -4.87
N LYS A 14 11.93 -18.90 -4.32
CA LYS A 14 11.39 -17.55 -4.50
C LYS A 14 12.28 -16.52 -3.80
N ARG A 15 12.77 -16.83 -2.59
CA ARG A 15 13.70 -16.00 -1.84
C ARG A 15 15.02 -15.79 -2.59
N GLN A 16 15.62 -16.86 -3.12
CA GLN A 16 16.85 -16.78 -3.91
C GLN A 16 16.68 -15.91 -5.15
N ARG A 17 15.57 -16.10 -5.89
CA ARG A 17 15.27 -15.27 -7.05
C ARG A 17 15.11 -13.80 -6.70
N LEU A 18 14.38 -13.47 -5.62
CA LEU A 18 14.22 -12.09 -5.15
C LEU A 18 15.55 -11.47 -4.73
N THR A 19 16.38 -12.22 -3.99
CA THR A 19 17.71 -11.77 -3.57
C THR A 19 18.57 -11.43 -4.78
N TYR A 20 18.64 -12.32 -5.77
CA TYR A 20 19.39 -12.08 -7.00
C TYR A 20 18.93 -10.81 -7.75
N VAL A 21 17.62 -10.58 -7.84
CA VAL A 21 17.09 -9.36 -8.48
C VAL A 21 17.48 -8.11 -7.69
N CYS A 22 17.35 -8.14 -6.36
CA CYS A 22 17.73 -7.03 -5.49
C CYS A 22 19.23 -6.71 -5.61
N ASP A 23 20.08 -7.73 -5.66
CA ASP A 23 21.53 -7.59 -5.86
C ASP A 23 21.86 -6.91 -7.20
N LYS A 24 21.13 -7.24 -8.27
CA LYS A 24 21.31 -6.61 -9.58
C LYS A 24 20.85 -5.15 -9.63
N LEU A 25 19.85 -4.81 -8.83
CA LEU A 25 19.34 -3.45 -8.71
C LEU A 25 20.10 -2.60 -7.68
N GLY A 26 20.96 -3.21 -6.87
CA GLY A 26 21.70 -2.53 -5.81
C GLY A 26 20.82 -2.04 -4.66
N ILE A 27 19.72 -2.75 -4.39
CA ILE A 27 18.75 -2.40 -3.34
C ILE A 27 18.51 -3.58 -2.41
N THR A 28 17.91 -3.31 -1.25
CA THR A 28 17.47 -4.35 -0.30
C THR A 28 16.10 -4.90 -0.68
N ILE A 29 15.76 -6.10 -0.16
CA ILE A 29 14.44 -6.70 -0.36
C ILE A 29 13.36 -5.81 0.24
N GLU A 30 13.62 -5.18 1.38
CA GLU A 30 12.74 -4.25 2.06
C GLU A 30 12.43 -3.04 1.18
N GLN A 31 13.46 -2.42 0.57
CA GLN A 31 13.29 -1.32 -0.37
C GLN A 31 12.50 -1.74 -1.62
N PHE A 32 12.75 -2.95 -2.12
CA PHE A 32 12.01 -3.49 -3.25
C PHE A 32 10.52 -3.61 -2.94
N PHE A 33 10.17 -4.17 -1.78
CA PHE A 33 8.77 -4.30 -1.36
C PHE A 33 8.11 -2.97 -1.00
N ASP A 34 8.80 -2.05 -0.31
CA ASP A 34 8.25 -0.72 -0.01
C ASP A 34 7.96 0.07 -1.29
N THR A 35 8.85 -0.01 -2.29
CA THR A 35 8.61 0.61 -3.60
C THR A 35 7.43 -0.02 -4.32
N ALA A 36 7.38 -1.36 -4.41
CA ALA A 36 6.30 -2.06 -5.08
C ALA A 36 4.93 -1.84 -4.41
N LEU A 37 4.89 -1.76 -3.07
CA LEU A 37 3.67 -1.46 -2.31
C LEU A 37 3.17 -0.06 -2.64
N ARG A 38 4.03 0.96 -2.60
CA ARG A 38 3.65 2.34 -2.91
C ARG A 38 3.16 2.49 -4.34
N GLU A 39 3.83 1.86 -5.31
CA GLU A 39 3.40 1.91 -6.70
C GLU A 39 2.02 1.27 -6.88
N GLY A 40 1.79 0.10 -6.28
CA GLY A 40 0.49 -0.57 -6.32
C GLY A 40 -0.61 0.22 -5.60
N GLU A 41 -0.31 0.81 -4.44
CA GLU A 41 -1.24 1.69 -3.72
C GLU A 41 -1.64 2.89 -4.58
N MET A 42 -0.67 3.58 -5.18
CA MET A 42 -0.91 4.74 -6.04
C MET A 42 -1.72 4.37 -7.29
N GLU A 43 -1.48 3.20 -7.88
CA GLU A 43 -2.28 2.70 -9.01
C GLU A 43 -3.75 2.53 -8.60
N ILE A 44 -4.02 1.88 -7.47
CA ILE A 44 -5.40 1.69 -6.99
C ILE A 44 -6.04 3.03 -6.64
N LEU A 45 -5.35 3.87 -5.86
CA LEU A 45 -5.88 5.17 -5.44
C LEU A 45 -6.19 6.08 -6.63
N SER A 46 -5.31 6.13 -7.63
CA SER A 46 -5.55 6.92 -8.84
C SER A 46 -6.71 6.38 -9.68
N ASN A 47 -6.80 5.06 -9.85
CA ASN A 47 -7.90 4.43 -10.55
C ASN A 47 -9.24 4.62 -9.85
N GLU A 48 -9.27 4.63 -8.51
CA GLU A 48 -10.48 4.92 -7.75
C GLU A 48 -10.89 6.40 -7.81
N ALA A 49 -9.92 7.32 -7.74
CA ALA A 49 -10.17 8.76 -7.86
C ALA A 49 -10.72 9.16 -9.24
N LEU A 50 -10.38 8.42 -10.30
CA LEU A 50 -10.81 8.69 -11.68
C LEU A 50 -12.14 8.02 -12.04
N LYS A 51 -12.75 7.23 -11.16
CA LYS A 51 -14.08 6.65 -11.40
C LYS A 51 -15.16 7.73 -11.32
N PRO A 52 -16.12 7.79 -12.26
CA PRO A 52 -17.27 8.68 -12.14
C PRO A 52 -18.07 8.34 -10.87
N GLY A 53 -18.13 9.26 -9.91
CA GLY A 53 -18.74 9.02 -8.59
C GLY A 53 -17.81 8.39 -7.54
N GLY A 54 -16.48 8.42 -7.77
CA GLY A 54 -15.47 7.90 -6.84
C GLY A 54 -15.50 8.62 -5.49
N VAL A 55 -15.91 7.89 -4.46
CA VAL A 55 -15.90 8.31 -3.06
C VAL A 55 -14.47 8.20 -2.55
N PHE A 56 -13.60 9.17 -2.88
CA PHE A 56 -12.21 9.10 -2.44
C PHE A 56 -12.06 9.37 -0.95
N TRP A 57 -13.01 10.05 -0.31
CA TRP A 57 -13.17 10.18 1.15
C TRP A 57 -14.62 10.60 1.46
N ASN A 58 -15.53 9.65 1.68
CA ASN A 58 -16.70 9.92 2.54
C ASN A 58 -16.50 9.14 3.83
N ASP A 59 -15.37 9.37 4.51
CA ASP A 59 -15.34 9.13 5.95
C ASP A 59 -16.17 10.26 6.58
N ASP A 60 -17.44 9.98 6.85
CA ASP A 60 -18.14 10.25 8.12
C ASP A 60 -17.84 11.55 8.92
N GLU A 61 -17.57 12.69 8.28
CA GLU A 61 -17.47 14.00 8.97
C GLU A 61 -18.35 15.08 8.32
N GLU A 62 -19.66 14.85 8.15
CA GLU A 62 -20.64 15.95 8.11
C GLU A 62 -22.10 15.46 8.28
N THR A 63 -22.38 14.78 9.40
CA THR A 63 -23.72 14.87 10.00
C THR A 63 -23.60 15.28 11.45
N PHE A 64 -23.16 16.52 11.68
CA PHE A 64 -23.66 17.27 12.83
C PHE A 64 -25.16 17.51 12.60
N LYS A 65 -25.98 16.48 12.87
CA LYS A 65 -27.36 16.72 13.28
C LYS A 65 -27.29 17.48 14.60
N LYS A 66 -27.31 18.81 14.53
CA LYS A 66 -27.89 19.60 15.62
C LYS A 66 -29.40 19.47 15.52
N ASP A 67 -29.88 18.29 15.92
CA ASP A 67 -31.22 18.13 16.44
C ASP A 67 -31.07 18.01 17.96
N ALA A 68 -31.05 19.14 18.68
CA ALA A 68 -31.39 19.22 20.11
C ALA A 68 -31.49 20.68 20.57
N GLU A 69 -32.73 21.04 20.94
CA GLU A 69 -33.25 22.23 21.67
C GLU A 69 -33.35 23.58 20.95
#